data_AF-A0A8K2ABW6-F1
#
_entry.id   AF-A0A8K2ABW6-F1
#
_cell.length_a   1.000
_cell.length_b   1.000
_cell.length_c   1.000
_cell.angle_alpha   90.00
_cell.angle_beta   90.00
_cell.angle_gamma   90.00
#
_symmetry.space_group_name_H-M   'P 1'
#
loop_
_entity.id
_entity.type
_entity.pdbx_description
1 polymer ?
#
loop_
_entity_poly.entity_id
_entity_poly.type
_entity_poly.pdbx_seq_one_letter_code
_entity_poly.pdbx_strand_id
1 'polypeptide(L)' 'MFDVEIIAKKTIDGRPTGSRLELPERIAQRYIQQGIAEAVAPPKPKSPPRATRKTEPEPLED' A
#
# COMPACT_ATOMS: atom_id res chain seq x y z
N MET A 1 3.36 -18.37 -6.67
CA MET A 1 3.29 -17.75 -5.32
C MET A 1 4.16 -16.50 -5.39
N PHE A 2 3.73 -15.37 -4.83
CA PHE A 2 4.33 -14.05 -5.10
C PHE A 2 5.17 -13.54 -3.93
N ASP A 3 6.47 -13.40 -4.16
CA ASP A 3 7.40 -12.66 -3.32
C ASP A 3 7.45 -11.21 -3.84
N VAL A 4 7.36 -10.25 -2.92
CA VAL A 4 7.42 -8.81 -3.23
C VAL A 4 8.74 -8.26 -2.71
N GLU A 5 9.50 -7.63 -3.60
CA GLU A 5 10.71 -6.91 -3.24
C GLU A 5 10.38 -5.54 -2.63
N ILE A 6 10.89 -5.31 -1.43
CA ILE A 6 10.80 -4.01 -0.74
C ILE A 6 12.19 -3.55 -0.30
N ILE A 7 12.34 -2.24 -0.12
CA ILE A 7 13.48 -1.59 0.50
C ILE A 7 13.07 -1.17 1.90
N ALA A 8 13.79 -1.65 2.91
CA ALA A 8 13.57 -1.24 4.29
C ALA A 8 13.82 0.27 4.43
N LYS A 9 12.85 1.04 4.93
CA LYS A 9 13.03 2.47 5.29
C LYS A 9 13.45 2.64 6.76
N LYS A 10 13.19 1.63 7.58
CA LYS A 10 13.62 1.51 8.97
C LYS A 10 14.27 0.15 9.20
N THR A 11 14.91 -0.03 10.36
CA THR A 11 15.45 -1.33 10.76
C THR A 11 14.32 -2.37 10.90
N ILE A 12 14.40 -3.48 10.17
CA ILE A 12 13.44 -4.60 10.20
C ILE A 12 14.21 -5.87 10.51
N ASP A 13 13.86 -6.60 11.58
CA ASP A 13 14.52 -7.85 11.97
C ASP A 13 16.06 -7.77 12.00
N GLY A 14 16.59 -6.65 12.50
CA GLY A 14 18.04 -6.39 12.58
C GLY A 14 18.70 -6.00 11.25
N ARG A 15 17.94 -5.94 10.13
CA ARG A 15 18.45 -5.44 8.85
C ARG A 15 18.33 -3.92 8.78
N PRO A 16 19.38 -3.21 8.36
CA PRO A 16 19.39 -1.75 8.32
C PRO A 16 18.47 -1.19 7.22
N THR A 17 18.09 0.08 7.37
CA THR A 17 17.46 0.87 6.31
C THR A 17 18.28 0.79 5.00
N GLY A 18 17.60 0.67 3.86
CA GLY A 18 18.19 0.45 2.54
C GLY A 18 18.33 -1.03 2.16
N SER A 19 18.12 -1.95 3.10
CA SER A 19 18.18 -3.39 2.81
C SER A 19 17.05 -3.81 1.88
N ARG A 20 17.40 -4.58 0.84
CA ARG A 20 16.44 -5.25 -0.03
C ARG A 20 15.91 -6.50 0.67
N LEU A 21 14.59 -6.63 0.71
CA LEU A 21 13.89 -7.70 1.38
C LEU A 21 12.88 -8.31 0.43
N GLU A 22 12.91 -9.63 0.31
CA GLU A 22 11.86 -10.40 -0.33
C GLU A 22 10.94 -10.94 0.75
N LEU A 23 9.72 -10.41 0.79
CA LEU A 23 8.73 -10.79 1.77
C LEU A 23 7.41 -11.16 1.08
N PRO A 24 6.56 -11.97 1.74
CA PRO A 24 5.22 -12.22 1.25
C PRO A 24 4.44 -10.91 1.08
N GLU A 25 3.63 -10.82 0.03
CA GLU A 25 2.87 -9.61 -0.33
C GLU A 25 2.13 -8.97 0.87
N ARG A 26 1.47 -9.77 1.71
CA ARG A 26 0.77 -9.27 2.90
C ARG A 26 1.68 -8.54 3.88
N ILE A 27 2.88 -9.07 4.12
CA ILE A 27 3.85 -8.51 5.07
C ILE A 27 4.49 -7.27 4.46
N ALA A 28 4.93 -7.37 3.20
CA ALA A 28 5.45 -6.24 2.43
C ALA A 28 4.47 -5.06 2.43
N GLN A 29 3.19 -5.29 2.08
CA GLN A 29 2.14 -4.29 2.10
C GLN A 29 1.92 -3.67 3.49
N ARG A 30 1.94 -4.47 4.55
CA ARG A 30 1.85 -3.97 5.94
C ARG A 30 3.00 -3.03 6.26
N TYR A 31 4.24 -3.36 5.88
CA TYR A 31 5.40 -2.50 6.13
C TYR A 31 5.38 -1.24 5.28
N ILE A 32 4.91 -1.33 4.03
CA ILE A 32 4.72 -0.17 3.15
C ILE A 32 3.67 0.78 3.71
N GLN A 33 2.51 0.25 4.12
CA GLN A 33 1.44 1.08 4.70
C GLN A 33 1.81 1.71 6.05
N GLN A 34 2.68 1.06 6.83
CA GLN A 34 3.21 1.64 8.08
C GLN A 34 4.38 2.61 7.85
N GLY A 35 4.83 2.78 6.59
CA GLY A 35 5.99 3.61 6.25
C GLY A 35 7.33 3.05 6.77
N ILE A 36 7.39 1.75 7.06
CA ILE A 36 8.58 1.04 7.55
C ILE A 36 9.42 0.55 6.37
N ALA A 37 8.80 0.29 5.22
CA ALA A 37 9.46 -0.10 3.98
C ALA A 37 8.84 0.63 2.78
N GLU A 38 9.52 0.57 1.64
CA GLU A 38 9.05 1.08 0.36
C GLU A 38 9.13 -0.04 -0.67
N ALA A 39 8.10 -0.19 -1.49
CA ALA A 39 8.12 -1.24 -2.52
C ALA A 39 9.08 -0.84 -3.65
N VAL A 40 9.94 -1.76 -4.07
CA VAL A 40 10.84 -1.52 -5.23
C VAL A 40 10.01 -1.36 -6.51
N ALA A 41 8.97 -2.17 -6.65
CA ALA A 41 7.93 -1.99 -7.65
C ALA A 41 6.68 -1.49 -6.93
N PRO A 42 6.04 -0.41 -7.38
CA PRO A 42 4.81 0.06 -6.75
C PRO A 42 3.82 -1.11 -6.71
N PRO A 43 3.30 -1.49 -5.53
CA PRO A 43 2.21 -2.45 -5.51
C PRO A 43 1.11 -1.81 -6.36
N LYS A 44 0.64 -2.53 -7.39
CA LYS A 44 -0.47 -2.03 -8.21
C LYS A 44 -1.52 -1.50 -7.25
N PRO A 45 -1.81 -0.19 -7.25
CA PRO A 45 -2.77 0.34 -6.30
C PRO A 45 -4.08 -0.36 -6.58
N LYS A 46 -4.54 -1.19 -5.63
CA LYS A 46 -5.93 -1.60 -5.60
C LYS A 46 -6.64 -0.30 -5.24
N SER A 47 -7.25 0.32 -6.24
CA SER A 47 -7.83 1.66 -6.21
C SER A 47 -8.45 1.98 -4.83
N PRO A 48 -8.22 3.19 -4.28
CA PRO A 48 -8.86 3.58 -3.03
C PRO A 48 -10.39 3.39 -3.17
N PRO A 49 -11.06 2.84 -2.15
CA PRO A 49 -12.48 2.56 -2.22
C PRO A 49 -13.23 3.89 -2.35
N ARG A 50 -14.05 3.98 -3.40
CA ARG A 50 -15.19 4.91 -3.53
C ARG A 50 -14.80 6.41 -3.64
N ALA A 51 -14.49 6.83 -4.85
CA ALA A 51 -14.71 8.23 -5.24
C ALA A 51 -16.22 8.45 -5.39
N THR A 52 -16.78 9.20 -4.43
CA THR A 52 -18.08 9.88 -4.47
C THR A 52 -19.31 8.95 -4.53
N ARG A 53 -19.83 8.61 -3.35
CA ARG A 53 -21.29 8.54 -3.18
C ARG A 53 -21.82 9.88 -3.69
N LYS A 54 -22.43 9.91 -4.88
CA LYS A 54 -23.28 11.04 -5.26
C LYS A 54 -24.46 10.99 -4.30
N THR A 55 -24.40 11.83 -3.28
CA THR A 55 -25.59 12.33 -2.62
C THR A 55 -26.41 13.01 -3.72
N GLU A 56 -27.53 12.37 -4.09
CA GLU A 56 -28.82 12.94 -4.48
C GLU A 56 -28.83 14.39 -5.03
N PRO A 57 -29.19 14.62 -6.31
CA PRO A 57 -29.96 15.81 -6.64
C PRO A 57 -31.42 15.56 -6.24
N GLU A 58 -31.98 16.37 -5.36
CA GLU A 58 -33.42 16.47 -5.14
C GLU A 58 -34.12 16.63 -6.51
N PRO A 59 -35.25 15.96 -6.79
CA PRO A 59 -36.06 16.34 -7.93
C PRO A 59 -36.62 17.75 -7.62
N LEU A 60 -36.28 18.75 -8.44
CA LEU A 60 -37.07 19.97 -8.47
C LEU A 60 -38.46 19.57 -8.97
N GLU A 61 -39.39 19.39 -8.04
CA GLU A 61 -40.82 19.27 -8.36
C GLU A 61 -41.38 20.67 -8.68
N ASP A 62 -42.24 20.72 -9.70
CA ASP A 62 -42.97 21.90 -10.20
C ASP A 62 -44.27 22.12 -9.41
#